data_AF-A0A430BM56-F1
#
_entry.id   AF-A0A430BM56-F1
#
_cell.length_a   1.000
_cell.length_b   1.000
_cell.length_c   1.000
_cell.angle_alpha   90.00
_cell.angle_beta   90.00
_cell.angle_gamma   90.00
#
_symmetry.space_group_name_H-M   'P 1'
#
loop_
_entity.id
_entity.type
_entity.pdbx_description
1 polymer ?
#
loop_
_entity_poly.entity_id
_entity_poly.type
_entity_poly.pdbx_seq_one_letter_code
_entity_poly.pdbx_strand_id
1 'polypeptide(L)'
;MPTELIEDHHVLRGMMRDFASMMDDDVRDMALLTRWRIRFAQLFRDHMGREDMLARGLRQGPLAMEAEPVVHQHGRTMVALFLRYSDHIKHWTPAQIMADWDGYRRGTLGLQDMLYDHMEWEEAHLHPLIEGRVRRAA
;
A
#
# COMPACT_ATOMS: atom_id res chain seq x y z
N MET A 1 -2.91 -0.73 -17.43
CA MET A 1 -1.57 -0.41 -17.97
C MET A 1 -0.93 0.67 -17.09
N PRO A 2 0.40 0.68 -16.85
CA PRO A 2 1.18 1.46 -15.87
C PRO A 2 0.61 2.78 -15.32
N THR A 3 -0.01 3.60 -16.15
CA THR A 3 -0.80 4.78 -15.76
C THR A 3 -1.87 4.47 -14.71
N GLU A 4 -2.55 3.32 -14.81
CA GLU A 4 -3.52 2.81 -13.82
C GLU A 4 -2.88 2.51 -12.45
N LEU A 5 -1.60 2.06 -12.41
CA LEU A 5 -0.91 1.81 -11.14
C LEU A 5 -0.57 3.12 -10.44
N ILE A 6 -0.13 4.12 -11.20
CA ILE A 6 0.13 5.47 -10.68
C ILE A 6 -1.18 6.11 -10.20
N GLU A 7 -2.27 5.94 -10.94
CA GLU A 7 -3.61 6.37 -10.51
C GLU A 7 -4.05 5.68 -9.21
N ASP A 8 -3.84 4.36 -9.09
CA ASP A 8 -4.09 3.64 -7.84
C ASP A 8 -3.27 4.22 -6.67
N HIS A 9 -1.99 4.53 -6.90
CA HIS A 9 -1.16 5.20 -5.89
C HIS A 9 -1.74 6.56 -5.51
N HIS A 10 -2.16 7.39 -6.47
CA HIS A 10 -2.79 8.67 -6.16
C HIS A 10 -4.06 8.51 -5.31
N VAL A 11 -4.88 7.50 -5.59
CA VAL A 11 -6.07 7.18 -4.79
C VAL A 11 -5.70 6.75 -3.37
N LEU A 12 -4.70 5.87 -3.21
CA LEU A 12 -4.20 5.44 -1.90
C LEU A 12 -3.61 6.61 -1.10
N ARG A 13 -2.74 7.41 -1.72
CA ARG A 13 -2.14 8.61 -1.12
C ARG A 13 -3.20 9.63 -0.70
N GLY A 14 -4.21 9.86 -1.54
CA GLY A 14 -5.35 10.72 -1.21
C GLY A 14 -6.09 10.23 0.02
N MET A 15 -6.46 8.95 0.04
CA MET A 15 -7.15 8.35 1.17
C MET A 15 -6.32 8.39 2.47
N MET A 16 -5.01 8.15 2.40
CA MET A 16 -4.13 8.24 3.56
C MET A 16 -4.08 9.65 4.14
N ARG A 17 -3.98 10.66 3.26
CA ARG A 17 -3.99 12.08 3.66
C ARG A 17 -5.29 12.49 4.31
N ASP A 18 -6.42 12.10 3.73
CA ASP A 18 -7.74 12.40 4.31
C ASP A 18 -7.91 11.73 5.67
N PHE A 19 -7.40 10.49 5.81
CA PHE A 19 -7.43 9.78 7.09
C PHE A 19 -6.54 10.43 8.14
N ALA A 20 -5.35 10.90 7.75
CA ALA A 20 -4.46 11.66 8.62
C ALA A 20 -5.11 12.98 9.10
N SER A 21 -5.74 13.73 8.19
CA SER A 21 -6.45 14.96 8.52
C SER A 21 -7.60 14.71 9.51
N MET A 22 -8.38 13.64 9.29
CA MET A 22 -9.45 13.27 10.22
C MET A 22 -8.92 12.94 11.62
N MET A 23 -7.73 12.34 11.73
CA MET A 23 -7.11 12.06 13.01
C MET A 23 -6.60 13.32 13.73
N ASP A 24 -6.19 14.34 12.98
CA ASP A 24 -5.76 15.65 13.52
C ASP A 24 -6.93 16.44 14.10
N ASP A 25 -8.11 16.31 13.51
CA ASP A 25 -9.36 16.92 13.99
C ASP A 25 -9.96 16.21 15.23
N ASP A 26 -9.26 15.22 15.80
CA ASP A 26 -9.69 14.38 16.93
C ASP A 26 -11.10 13.77 16.75
N VAL A 27 -11.43 13.35 15.53
CA VAL A 27 -12.73 12.75 15.22
C VAL A 27 -12.78 11.31 15.75
N ARG A 28 -13.30 11.15 16.97
CA ARG A 28 -13.46 9.84 17.64
C ARG A 28 -14.73 9.08 17.27
N ASP A 29 -15.24 9.27 16.05
CA ASP A 29 -16.35 8.46 15.53
C ASP A 29 -15.81 7.08 15.11
N MET A 30 -15.96 6.10 16.00
CA MET A 30 -15.50 4.72 15.76
C MET A 30 -16.18 4.05 14.55
N ALA A 31 -17.41 4.42 14.22
CA ALA A 31 -18.10 3.89 13.06
C ALA A 31 -17.50 4.47 11.77
N LEU A 32 -17.19 5.77 11.77
CA LEU A 32 -16.45 6.41 10.68
C LEU A 32 -15.07 5.77 10.51
N LEU A 33 -14.28 5.67 11.57
CA LEU A 33 -12.94 5.04 11.53
C LEU A 33 -12.99 3.62 10.97
N THR A 34 -13.98 2.83 11.38
CA THR A 34 -14.16 1.46 10.87
C THR A 34 -14.43 1.46 9.36
N ARG A 35 -15.30 2.37 8.86
CA ARG A 35 -15.55 2.50 7.41
C ARG A 35 -14.28 2.88 6.65
N TRP A 36 -13.48 3.81 7.17
CA TRP A 36 -12.21 4.21 6.57
C TRP A 36 -11.21 3.05 6.52
N ARG A 37 -11.03 2.32 7.63
CA ARG A 37 -10.15 1.14 7.68
C ARG A 37 -10.56 0.07 6.66
N ILE A 38 -11.86 -0.23 6.55
CA ILE A 38 -12.38 -1.20 5.58
C ILE A 38 -12.11 -0.75 4.15
N ARG A 39 -12.47 0.50 3.82
CA ARG A 39 -12.29 1.05 2.48
C ARG A 39 -10.81 1.08 2.08
N PHE A 40 -9.92 1.44 3.00
CA PHE A 40 -8.48 1.43 2.74
C PHE A 40 -7.98 0.01 2.47
N ALA A 41 -8.38 -0.96 3.30
CA ALA A 41 -8.01 -2.36 3.13
C ALA A 41 -8.52 -2.97 1.81
N GLN A 42 -9.65 -2.48 1.29
CA GLN A 42 -10.16 -2.88 -0.03
C GLN A 42 -9.27 -2.31 -1.14
N LEU A 43 -9.08 -0.99 -1.17
CA LEU A 43 -8.25 -0.32 -2.18
C LEU A 43 -6.83 -0.88 -2.22
N PHE A 44 -6.23 -1.06 -1.04
CA PHE A 44 -4.89 -1.63 -0.92
C PHE A 44 -4.83 -3.06 -1.48
N ARG A 45 -5.77 -3.94 -1.13
CA ARG A 45 -5.78 -5.32 -1.65
C ARG A 45 -6.00 -5.37 -3.17
N ASP A 46 -6.87 -4.52 -3.70
CA ASP A 46 -7.17 -4.49 -5.14
C ASP A 46 -5.98 -3.96 -5.96
N HIS A 47 -5.30 -2.93 -5.45
CA HIS A 47 -4.04 -2.46 -6.00
C HIS A 47 -2.97 -3.57 -5.94
N MET A 48 -2.78 -4.18 -4.77
CA MET A 48 -1.77 -5.23 -4.60
C MET A 48 -1.99 -6.47 -5.46
N GLY A 49 -3.24 -6.90 -5.64
CA GLY A 49 -3.57 -8.03 -6.49
C GLY A 49 -3.22 -7.76 -7.96
N ARG A 50 -3.44 -6.53 -8.43
CA ARG A 50 -3.07 -6.11 -9.79
C ARG A 50 -1.56 -6.03 -9.95
N GLU A 51 -0.86 -5.47 -8.98
CA GLU A 51 0.58 -5.30 -9.07
C GLU A 51 1.35 -6.63 -8.97
N ASP A 52 0.97 -7.51 -8.04
CA ASP A 52 1.56 -8.86 -7.93
C ASP A 52 1.38 -9.67 -9.22
N MET A 53 0.21 -9.56 -9.87
CA MET A 53 -0.02 -10.19 -11.17
C MET A 53 0.97 -9.69 -12.23
N LEU A 54 1.21 -8.38 -12.30
CA LEU A 54 2.15 -7.77 -13.25
C LEU A 54 3.61 -8.13 -12.93
N ALA A 55 3.99 -8.07 -11.65
CA ALA A 55 5.31 -8.40 -11.15
C ALA A 55 5.66 -9.88 -11.40
N ARG A 56 4.72 -10.80 -11.17
CA ARG A 56 4.87 -12.22 -11.54
C ARG A 56 5.02 -12.40 -13.04
N GLY A 57 4.30 -11.60 -13.82
CA GLY A 57 4.46 -11.55 -15.26
C GLY A 57 5.93 -11.39 -15.65
N LEU A 58 6.64 -10.40 -15.09
CA LEU A 58 8.03 -10.08 -15.40
C LEU A 58 8.98 -11.29 -15.36
N ARG A 59 8.74 -12.24 -14.44
CA ARG A 59 9.55 -13.46 -14.29
C ARG A 59 9.47 -14.43 -15.48
N GLN A 60 8.48 -14.28 -16.35
CA GLN A 60 8.25 -15.14 -17.51
C GLN A 60 8.61 -14.45 -18.84
N GLY A 61 9.22 -13.26 -18.80
CA GLY A 61 9.48 -12.45 -19.99
C GLY A 61 10.97 -12.29 -20.34
N PRO A 62 11.28 -11.61 -21.46
CA PRO A 62 12.66 -11.34 -21.88
C PRO A 62 13.49 -10.53 -20.88
N LEU A 63 12.83 -9.88 -19.92
CA LEU A 63 13.42 -9.10 -18.84
C LEU A 63 13.54 -9.89 -17.52
N ALA A 64 13.27 -11.19 -17.51
CA ALA A 64 13.16 -11.97 -16.28
C ALA A 64 14.42 -11.89 -15.38
N MET A 65 15.62 -11.97 -15.97
CA MET A 65 16.87 -11.87 -15.21
C MET A 65 17.10 -10.47 -14.62
N GLU A 66 16.75 -9.42 -15.37
CA GLU A 66 16.89 -8.02 -14.92
C GLU A 66 15.85 -7.69 -13.83
N ALA A 67 14.65 -8.24 -13.96
CA ALA A 67 13.54 -7.99 -13.05
C ALA A 67 13.61 -8.82 -11.76
N GLU A 68 14.36 -9.92 -11.72
CA GLU A 68 14.43 -10.83 -10.56
C GLU A 68 14.69 -10.09 -9.23
N PRO A 69 15.75 -9.26 -9.09
CA PRO A 69 16.05 -8.63 -7.81
C PRO A 69 14.96 -7.63 -7.39
N VAL A 70 14.37 -6.92 -8.36
CA VAL A 70 13.29 -5.95 -8.12
C VAL A 70 12.02 -6.67 -7.67
N VAL A 71 11.60 -7.73 -8.38
CA VAL A 71 10.40 -8.49 -8.02
C VAL A 71 10.58 -9.22 -6.68
N HIS A 72 11.79 -9.69 -6.37
CA HIS A 72 12.09 -10.29 -5.07
C HIS A 72 12.02 -9.25 -3.93
N GLN A 73 12.60 -8.06 -4.13
CA GLN A 73 12.53 -6.97 -3.15
C GLN A 73 11.09 -6.49 -2.91
N HIS A 74 10.31 -6.32 -3.99
CA HIS A 74 8.89 -5.98 -3.89
C HIS A 74 8.14 -7.03 -3.05
N GLY A 75 8.27 -8.32 -3.38
CA GLY A 75 7.60 -9.39 -2.63
C GLY A 75 7.95 -9.41 -1.14
N ARG A 76 9.22 -9.17 -0.78
CA ARG A 76 9.64 -9.08 0.63
C ARG A 76 9.04 -7.89 1.35
N THR A 77 9.04 -6.72 0.71
CA THR A 77 8.49 -5.49 1.27
C THR A 77 6.99 -5.64 1.49
N MET A 78 6.30 -6.28 0.55
CA MET A 78 4.87 -6.54 0.66
C MET A 78 4.49 -7.48 1.79
N VAL A 79 5.25 -8.56 1.99
CA VAL A 79 5.04 -9.45 3.16
C VAL A 79 5.25 -8.66 4.46
N ALA A 80 6.28 -7.80 4.53
CA ALA A 80 6.54 -7.00 5.72
C ALA A 80 5.42 -5.98 6.00
N LEU A 81 4.94 -5.26 4.99
CA LEU A 81 3.80 -4.34 5.10
C LEU A 81 2.53 -5.07 5.58
N PHE A 82 2.23 -6.24 4.99
CA PHE A 82 1.08 -7.04 5.38
C PHE A 82 1.14 -7.48 6.85
N LEU A 83 2.30 -7.97 7.31
CA LEU A 83 2.48 -8.39 8.70
C LEU A 83 2.30 -7.21 9.66
N ARG A 84 2.94 -6.06 9.38
CA ARG A 84 2.80 -4.86 10.22
C ARG A 84 1.36 -4.35 10.25
N TYR A 85 0.66 -4.36 9.13
CA TYR A 85 -0.75 -3.99 9.09
C TYR A 85 -1.63 -4.97 9.87
N SER A 86 -1.37 -6.27 9.76
CA SER A 86 -2.07 -7.31 10.53
C SER A 86 -1.90 -7.10 12.03
N ASP A 87 -0.68 -6.85 12.48
CA ASP A 87 -0.39 -6.61 13.89
C ASP A 87 -1.03 -5.31 14.38
N HIS A 88 -0.99 -4.25 13.57
CA HIS A 88 -1.68 -3.00 13.86
C HIS A 88 -3.19 -3.21 14.03
N ILE A 89 -3.85 -3.95 13.14
CA ILE A 89 -5.29 -4.22 13.28
C ILE A 89 -5.60 -5.00 14.56
N LYS A 90 -4.82 -6.05 14.86
CA LYS A 90 -5.01 -6.87 16.06
C LYS A 90 -4.79 -6.07 17.33
N HIS A 91 -3.81 -5.17 17.32
CA HIS A 91 -3.46 -4.36 18.47
C HIS A 91 -4.43 -3.19 18.69
N TRP A 92 -5.02 -2.61 17.64
CA TRP A 92 -5.90 -1.44 17.77
C TRP A 92 -7.38 -1.82 17.64
N THR A 93 -7.90 -2.40 18.73
CA THR A 93 -9.36 -2.57 18.94
C THR A 93 -10.04 -1.23 19.23
N PRO A 94 -11.37 -1.09 19.05
CA PRO A 94 -12.07 0.15 19.39
C PRO A 94 -11.81 0.63 20.83
N ALA A 95 -11.76 -0.29 21.79
CA ALA A 95 -11.47 0.05 23.18
C ALA A 95 -10.05 0.62 23.37
N GLN A 96 -9.05 0.06 22.69
CA GLN A 96 -7.67 0.56 22.74
C GLN A 96 -7.51 1.90 22.03
N ILE A 97 -8.17 2.08 20.89
CA ILE A 97 -8.17 3.35 20.16
C ILE A 97 -8.76 4.47 21.03
N MET A 98 -9.86 4.20 21.73
CA MET A 98 -10.47 5.17 22.65
C MET A 98 -9.58 5.47 23.86
N ALA A 99 -8.83 4.49 24.35
CA ALA A 99 -7.94 4.64 25.49
C ALA A 99 -6.61 5.34 25.16
N ASP A 100 -6.09 5.15 23.94
CA ASP A 100 -4.84 5.75 23.47
C ASP A 100 -4.97 6.20 22.00
N TRP A 101 -5.63 7.34 21.82
CA TRP A 101 -5.83 7.95 20.52
C TRP A 101 -4.50 8.35 19.86
N ASP A 102 -3.61 8.99 20.62
CA ASP A 102 -2.34 9.48 20.07
C ASP A 102 -1.43 8.32 19.66
N GLY A 103 -1.44 7.22 20.41
CA GLY A 103 -0.77 5.98 20.03
C GLY A 103 -1.33 5.39 18.75
N TYR A 104 -2.66 5.34 18.62
CA TYR A 104 -3.31 4.88 17.40
C TYR A 104 -2.94 5.75 16.19
N ARG A 105 -2.99 7.08 16.35
CA ARG A 105 -2.59 8.04 15.32
C ARG A 105 -1.14 7.83 14.90
N ARG A 106 -0.19 7.81 15.84
CA ARG A 106 1.23 7.57 15.54
C ARG A 106 1.45 6.24 14.82
N GLY A 107 0.82 5.17 15.29
CA GLY A 107 0.92 3.84 14.68
C GLY A 107 0.35 3.80 13.27
N THR A 108 -0.75 4.53 13.03
CA THR A 108 -1.37 4.63 11.71
C THR A 108 -0.49 5.42 10.74
N LEU A 109 0.00 6.60 11.15
CA LEU A 109 0.89 7.42 10.32
C LEU A 109 2.18 6.69 9.98
N GLY A 110 2.77 5.96 10.93
CA GLY A 110 3.96 5.15 10.67
C GLY A 110 3.73 4.04 9.64
N LEU A 111 2.53 3.47 9.54
CA LEU A 111 2.19 2.54 8.46
C LEU A 111 2.00 3.25 7.12
N GLN A 112 1.40 4.44 7.13
CA GLN A 112 1.23 5.24 5.92
C GLN A 112 2.59 5.64 5.34
N ASP A 113 3.52 6.11 6.18
CA ASP A 113 4.89 6.47 5.76
C ASP A 113 5.59 5.31 5.06
N MET A 114 5.51 4.10 5.62
CA MET A 114 6.08 2.92 4.96
C MET A 114 5.45 2.61 3.61
N LEU A 115 4.13 2.84 3.46
CA LEU A 115 3.46 2.63 2.19
C LEU A 115 3.81 3.73 1.18
N TYR A 116 3.96 4.98 1.61
CA TYR A 116 4.47 6.07 0.77
C TYR A 116 5.86 5.72 0.22
N ASP A 117 6.79 5.34 1.09
CA ASP A 117 8.15 4.93 0.71
C ASP A 117 8.13 3.76 -0.29
N HIS A 118 7.22 2.79 -0.08
CA HIS A 118 7.12 1.66 -0.99
C HIS A 118 6.60 2.05 -2.38
N MET A 119 5.53 2.85 -2.43
CA MET A 119 4.97 3.35 -3.69
C MET A 119 5.97 4.19 -4.49
N GLU A 120 6.76 5.04 -3.80
CA GLU A 120 7.84 5.79 -4.46
C GLU A 120 8.93 4.86 -5.01
N TRP A 121 9.28 3.82 -4.25
CA TRP A 121 10.23 2.82 -4.73
C TRP A 121 9.69 2.04 -5.93
N GLU A 122 8.41 1.67 -5.94
CA GLU A 122 7.74 0.98 -7.05
C GLU A 122 7.74 1.83 -8.31
N GLU A 123 7.36 3.10 -8.20
CA GLU A 123 7.36 4.07 -9.29
C GLU A 123 8.77 4.25 -9.90
N ALA A 124 9.81 4.22 -9.07
CA ALA A 124 11.19 4.37 -9.52
C ALA A 124 11.82 3.09 -10.11
N HIS A 125 11.41 1.90 -9.66
CA HIS A 125 12.13 0.65 -9.96
C HIS A 125 11.26 -0.45 -10.59
N LEU A 126 10.04 -0.65 -10.11
CA LEU A 126 9.16 -1.73 -10.56
C LEU A 126 8.35 -1.33 -11.79
N HIS A 127 7.68 -0.18 -11.74
CA HIS A 127 6.80 0.31 -12.80
C HIS A 127 7.52 0.45 -14.15
N PRO A 128 8.77 0.96 -14.22
CA PRO A 128 9.52 1.03 -15.49
C PRO A 128 9.76 -0.35 -16.15
N LEU A 129 9.96 -1.40 -15.35
CA LEU A 129 10.11 -2.77 -15.86
C LEU A 129 8.80 -3.32 -16.41
N ILE A 130 7.67 -3.03 -15.72
CA ILE A 130 6.32 -3.38 -16.18
C ILE A 130 6.03 -2.68 -17.51
N GLU A 131 6.31 -1.39 -17.61
CA GLU A 131 6.21 -0.60 -18.86
C GLU A 131 7.08 -1.15 -19.99
N GLY A 132 8.35 -1.46 -19.67
CA GLY A 132 9.30 -2.02 -20.62
C GLY A 132 8.84 -3.37 -21.17
N ARG A 133 8.28 -4.24 -20.32
CA ARG A 133 7.67 -5.50 -20.73
C ARG A 133 6.48 -5.27 -21.65
N VAL A 134 5.54 -4.42 -21.24
CA VAL A 134 4.33 -4.12 -22.00
C VAL A 134 4.66 -3.63 -23.40
N ARG A 135 5.60 -2.68 -23.53
CA ARG A 135 6.05 -2.16 -24.84
C ARG A 135 6.69 -3.21 -25.73
N ARG A 136 7.33 -4.24 -25.17
CA ARG A 136 7.97 -5.32 -25.94
C ARG A 136 6.99 -6.43 -26.35
N ALA A 137 5.79 -6.47 -25.77
CA ALA A 137 4.76 -7.45 -26.05
C ALA A 137 3.65 -6.93 -26.99
N ALA A 138 3.62 -5.62 -27.25
CA ALA A 138 2.76 -4.95 -28.22
C ALA A 138 3.43 -4.89 -29.60
#